data_AF-A0A848P3N9-F1
#
_entry.id   AF-A0A848P3N9-F1
#
_cell.length_a   1.000
_cell.length_b   1.000
_cell.length_c   1.000
_cell.angle_alpha   90.00
_cell.angle_beta   90.00
_cell.angle_gamma   90.00
#
_symmetry.space_group_name_H-M   'P 1'
#
loop_
_entity.id
_entity.type
_entity.pdbx_description
1 polymer ?
#
loop_
_entity_poly.entity_id
_entity_poly.type
_entity_poly.pdbx_seq_one_letter_code
_entity_poly.pdbx_strand_id
1 'polypeptide(L)' 'MTEIKRRGRPATGEARTPTQRVKDLDAALLASGGRILNRVRLSAEAAGALQELSERYGSDRAAIEAVLIEFNKRCAQR' A
#
# COMPACT_ATOMS: atom_id res chain seq x y z
N MET A 1 -3.65 30.52 35.67
CA MET A 1 -4.27 29.42 34.88
C MET A 1 -3.81 29.56 33.45
N THR A 2 -2.90 28.71 32.99
CA THR A 2 -2.31 28.79 31.65
C THR A 2 -3.15 27.96 30.67
N GLU A 3 -3.81 28.65 29.73
CA GLU A 3 -4.62 28.02 28.69
C GLU A 3 -3.73 27.28 27.68
N ILE A 4 -3.84 25.95 27.65
CA ILE A 4 -3.19 25.12 26.64
C ILE A 4 -4.01 25.23 25.34
N LYS A 5 -3.56 26.07 24.40
CA LYS A 5 -4.12 26.17 23.04
C LYS A 5 -3.97 24.85 22.30
N ARG A 6 -5.02 24.01 22.30
CA ARG A 6 -5.12 22.80 21.47
C ARG A 6 -5.24 23.19 20.00
N ARG A 7 -4.12 23.14 19.26
CA ARG A 7 -4.11 23.28 17.80
C ARG A 7 -4.82 22.08 17.16
N GLY A 8 -5.82 22.33 16.30
CA GLY A 8 -6.29 21.39 15.27
C GLY A 8 -7.50 20.50 15.57
N ARG A 9 -8.51 20.97 16.32
CA ARG A 9 -9.78 20.23 16.46
C ARG A 9 -10.71 20.53 15.27
N PRO A 10 -11.25 19.54 14.55
CA PRO A 10 -12.18 19.78 13.45
C PRO A 10 -13.52 20.32 13.98
N ALA A 11 -14.13 21.24 13.21
CA ALA A 11 -15.32 22.00 13.63
C ALA A 11 -16.61 21.17 13.71
N THR A 12 -16.68 19.98 13.11
CA THR A 12 -17.93 19.24 12.90
C THR A 12 -17.81 17.70 12.93
N GLY A 13 -16.77 17.14 13.53
CA GLY A 13 -16.67 15.67 13.63
C GLY A 13 -15.71 15.16 14.70
N GLU A 14 -15.91 13.90 15.11
CA GLU A 14 -14.95 13.12 15.88
C GLU A 14 -13.57 13.21 15.22
N ALA A 15 -12.57 13.73 15.94
CA ALA A 15 -11.23 13.85 15.41
C ALA A 15 -10.64 12.46 15.17
N ARG A 16 -10.52 12.05 13.89
CA ARG A 16 -9.89 10.77 13.56
C ARG A 16 -8.44 10.75 14.03
N THR A 17 -8.12 9.76 14.86
CA THR A 17 -6.76 9.43 15.27
C THR A 17 -5.94 8.97 14.06
N PRO A 18 -4.60 9.10 14.08
CA PRO A 18 -3.74 8.58 13.02
C PRO A 18 -4.03 7.10 12.70
N THR A 19 -4.27 6.28 13.73
CA THR A 19 -4.60 4.86 13.59
C THR A 19 -5.90 4.62 12.84
N GLN A 20 -6.95 5.41 13.13
CA GLN A 20 -8.23 5.29 12.41
C GLN A 20 -8.07 5.65 10.93
N ARG A 21 -7.30 6.71 10.62
CA ARG A 21 -7.07 7.11 9.22
C ARG A 21 -6.36 6.02 8.42
N VAL A 22 -5.38 5.35 9.02
CA VAL A 22 -4.67 4.22 8.37
C VAL A 22 -5.61 3.04 8.16
N LYS A 23 -6.43 2.68 9.15
CA LYS A 23 -7.42 1.61 9.02
C LYS A 23 -8.43 1.89 7.90
N ASP A 24 -8.94 3.12 7.82
CA ASP A 24 -9.89 3.52 6.79
C ASP A 24 -9.25 3.44 5.38
N LEU A 25 -7.98 3.86 5.26
CA LEU A 25 -7.23 3.79 4.01
C LEU A 25 -6.98 2.34 3.58
N ASP A 26 -6.60 1.48 4.52
CA ASP A 26 -6.39 0.04 4.27
C ASP A 26 -7.70 -0.63 3.85
N ALA A 27 -8.82 -0.30 4.52
CA ALA A 27 -10.13 -0.80 4.16
C ALA A 27 -10.57 -0.35 2.76
N ALA A 28 -10.37 0.93 2.42
CA ALA A 28 -10.68 1.46 1.09
C ALA A 28 -9.81 0.80 0.00
N LEU A 29 -8.54 0.56 0.28
CA LEU A 29 -7.64 -0.15 -0.63
C LEU A 29 -8.14 -1.56 -0.92
N LEU A 30 -8.46 -2.33 0.12
CA LEU A 30 -8.97 -3.70 -0.02
C LEU A 30 -10.32 -3.72 -0.75
N ALA A 31 -11.22 -2.79 -0.45
CA ALA A 31 -12.52 -2.66 -1.12
C ALA A 31 -12.37 -2.36 -2.63
N SER A 32 -11.31 -1.63 -3.02
CA SER A 32 -11.01 -1.35 -4.43
C SER A 32 -10.37 -2.52 -5.18
N GLY A 33 -10.12 -3.66 -4.52
CA GLY A 33 -9.42 -4.81 -5.10
C GLY A 33 -7.89 -4.73 -4.96
N GLY A 34 -7.37 -3.74 -4.23
CA GLY A 34 -5.96 -3.68 -3.87
C GLY A 34 -5.56 -4.75 -2.86
N ARG A 35 -4.26 -4.85 -2.61
CA ARG A 35 -3.68 -5.87 -1.71
C ARG A 35 -2.62 -5.25 -0.80
N ILE A 36 -2.56 -5.68 0.46
CA ILE A 36 -1.50 -5.28 1.39
C ILE A 36 -0.51 -6.42 1.53
N LEU A 37 0.73 -6.19 1.09
CA LEU A 37 1.85 -7.11 1.24
C LEU A 37 2.76 -6.62 2.37
N ASN A 38 2.52 -7.11 3.58
CA ASN A 38 3.19 -6.68 4.81
C ASN A 38 3.02 -5.15 5.05
N ARG A 39 3.99 -4.33 4.65
CA ARG A 39 3.93 -2.86 4.77
C ARG A 39 3.67 -2.15 3.44
N VAL A 40 3.63 -2.89 2.34
CA VAL A 40 3.44 -2.35 0.98
C VAL A 40 1.98 -2.44 0.59
N ARG A 41 1.43 -1.33 0.11
CA ARG A 41 0.06 -1.23 -0.41
C ARG A 41 0.12 -1.29 -1.93
N LEU A 42 -0.50 -2.31 -2.50
CA LEU A 42 -0.63 -2.50 -3.94
C LEU A 42 -2.01 -2.02 -4.36
N SER A 43 -2.07 -1.18 -5.40
CA SER A 43 -3.31 -0.87 -6.10
C SER A 43 -3.92 -2.14 -6.70
N ALA A 44 -5.19 -2.08 -7.11
CA ALA A 44 -5.85 -3.22 -7.74
C ALA A 44 -5.10 -3.73 -8.98
N GLU A 45 -4.62 -2.83 -9.82
CA GLU A 45 -3.81 -3.17 -11.00
C GLU A 45 -2.51 -3.88 -10.62
N ALA A 46 -1.77 -3.35 -9.63
CA ALA A 46 -0.53 -3.96 -9.17
C ALA A 46 -0.77 -5.32 -8.49
N ALA A 47 -1.88 -5.46 -7.76
CA ALA A 47 -2.29 -6.72 -7.16
C ALA A 47 -2.63 -7.77 -8.21
N GLY A 48 -3.35 -7.38 -9.28
CA GLY A 48 -3.64 -8.23 -10.42
C GLY A 48 -2.38 -8.67 -11.17
N ALA A 49 -1.49 -7.73 -11.48
CA ALA A 49 -0.21 -8.04 -12.13
C ALA A 49 0.64 -8.99 -11.28
N LEU A 50 0.69 -8.79 -9.96
CA LEU A 50 1.40 -9.71 -9.07
C LEU A 50 0.76 -11.10 -9.09
N GLN A 51 -0.57 -11.21 -9.04
CA GLN A 51 -1.28 -12.49 -9.10
C GLN A 51 -0.93 -13.27 -10.38
N GLU A 52 -0.98 -12.62 -11.55
CA GLU A 52 -0.63 -13.26 -12.82
C GLU A 52 0.85 -13.70 -12.90
N LEU A 53 1.76 -12.94 -12.28
CA LEU A 53 3.16 -13.31 -12.20
C LEU A 53 3.35 -14.47 -11.21
N SER A 54 2.66 -14.45 -10.08
CA SER A 54 2.72 -15.50 -9.08
C SER A 54 2.22 -16.83 -9.62
N GLU A 55 1.19 -16.83 -10.48
CA GLU A 55 0.73 -18.03 -11.20
C GLU A 55 1.81 -18.58 -12.14
N ARG A 56 2.59 -17.71 -12.78
CA ARG A 56 3.69 -18.12 -13.67
C ARG A 56 4.93 -18.62 -12.93
N TYR A 57 5.26 -18.00 -11.80
CA TYR A 57 6.49 -18.27 -11.03
C TYR A 57 6.26 -19.16 -9.79
N GLY A 58 5.02 -19.54 -9.50
CA GLY A 58 4.63 -20.41 -8.39
C GLY A 58 4.55 -19.73 -7.03
N SER A 59 5.00 -18.48 -6.88
CA SER A 59 4.85 -17.70 -5.64
C SER A 59 5.06 -16.19 -5.88
N ASP A 60 4.50 -15.35 -5.00
CA ASP A 60 4.74 -13.90 -4.98
C ASP A 60 6.23 -13.56 -4.86
N ARG A 61 6.96 -14.33 -4.05
CA ARG A 61 8.40 -14.13 -3.86
C ARG A 61 9.16 -14.35 -5.16
N ALA A 62 8.94 -15.49 -5.81
CA ALA A 62 9.60 -15.83 -7.07
C ALA A 62 9.24 -14.83 -8.19
N ALA A 63 7.98 -14.40 -8.24
CA ALA A 63 7.52 -13.36 -9.16
C ALA A 63 8.26 -12.02 -8.96
N ILE A 64 8.36 -11.55 -7.71
CA ILE A 64 9.06 -10.29 -7.38
C ILE A 64 10.55 -10.40 -7.71
N GLU A 65 11.21 -11.50 -7.33
CA GLU A 65 12.62 -11.73 -7.61
C GLU A 65 12.90 -11.74 -9.14
N ALA A 66 12.06 -12.41 -9.92
CA ALA A 66 12.19 -12.46 -11.37
C ALA A 66 12.05 -11.07 -12.03
N VAL A 67 11.06 -10.27 -11.60
CA VAL A 67 10.86 -8.91 -12.12
C VAL A 67 12.02 -7.99 -11.77
N LEU A 68 12.59 -8.10 -10.55
CA LEU A 68 13.75 -7.30 -10.15
C LEU A 68 14.99 -7.62 -11.00
N ILE A 69 15.25 -8.90 -11.29
CA ILE A 69 16.36 -9.32 -12.15
C ILE A 69 16.19 -8.76 -13.57
N GLU A 70 14.98 -8.89 -14.13
CA GLU A 70 14.66 -8.39 -15.47
C GLU A 70 14.78 -6.86 -15.55
N PHE A 71 14.29 -6.15 -14.55
CA PHE A 71 14.43 -4.70 -14.47
C PHE A 71 15.90 -4.26 -14.41
N ASN A 72 16.73 -4.93 -13.61
CA ASN A 72 18.16 -4.65 -13.54
C ASN A 72 18.86 -4.85 -14.89
N LYS A 73 18.53 -5.92 -15.63
CA LYS A 73 19.06 -6.16 -16.98
C LYS A 73 18.71 -5.01 -17.94
N ARG A 74 17.46 -4.53 -17.91
CA ARG A 74 17.01 -3.40 -18.75
C ARG A 74 17.72 -2.10 -18.41
N CYS A 75 17.97 -1.85 -17.13
CA CYS A 75 18.73 -0.68 -16.68
C CYS A 75 20.20 -0.75 -17.11
N ALA A 76 20.81 -1.93 -17.07
CA ALA A 76 22.20 -2.13 -17.48
C ALA A 76 22.42 -2.06 -19.00
N GLN A 77 21.35 -2.15 -19.79
CA GLN A 77 21.37 -2.04 -21.26
C GLN A 77 21.15 -0.60 -21.76
N ARG A 78 20.95 0.36 -20.86
CA ARG A 78 20.82 1.80 -21.17
C ARG A 78 22.14 2.52 -20.90
#